data_AF-A0A9P6KKA5-F1
#
_entry.id   AF-A0A9P6KKA5-F1
#
_cell.length_a   1.000
_cell.length_b   1.000
_cell.length_c   1.000
_cell.angle_alpha   90.00
_cell.angle_beta   90.00
_cell.angle_gamma   90.00
#
_symmetry.space_group_name_H-M   'P 1'
#
loop_
_entity.id
_entity.type
_entity.pdbx_description
1 polymer ?
#
loop_
_entity_poly.entity_id
_entity_poly.type
_entity_poly.pdbx_seq_one_letter_code
_entity_poly.pdbx_strand_id
1 'polypeptide(L)'
;MLPEMYKADITSQPGFADIVSLLRSGALYIKISAPYRVSDLAPDYEDVQPLVMALVEANPRRILWGSDWPHTPRMKVRSAEEAVQETPYLKVDDRAWLRQLKSWLSEEHWHLIMIENPQRLYGPQ
;
A
#
# COMPACT_ATOMS: atom_id res chain seq x y z
N MET A 1 3.10 -5.74 13.20
CA MET A 1 4.39 -6.19 12.63
C MET A 1 4.16 -7.59 12.12
N LEU A 2 4.70 -7.91 10.94
CA LEU A 2 4.52 -9.21 10.31
C LEU A 2 5.14 -10.33 11.19
N PRO A 3 4.41 -11.41 11.51
CA PRO A 3 4.98 -12.55 12.25
C PRO A 3 6.21 -13.13 11.54
N GLU A 4 7.20 -13.57 12.33
CA GLU A 4 8.49 -14.04 11.81
C GLU A 4 8.35 -15.14 10.75
N MET A 5 7.38 -16.06 10.95
CA MET A 5 7.08 -17.14 10.01
C MET A 5 6.71 -16.69 8.60
N TYR A 6 6.27 -15.43 8.42
CA TYR A 6 5.89 -14.87 7.12
C TYR A 6 6.91 -13.88 6.56
N LYS A 7 8.00 -13.56 7.29
CA LYS A 7 9.00 -12.60 6.78
C LYS A 7 9.77 -13.13 5.58
N ALA A 8 9.99 -14.45 5.52
CA ALA A 8 10.66 -15.09 4.39
C ALA A 8 9.80 -15.06 3.10
N ASP A 9 8.47 -15.07 3.26
CA ASP A 9 7.52 -14.92 2.16
C ASP A 9 6.25 -14.21 2.67
N ILE A 10 6.20 -12.90 2.47
CA ILE A 10 5.07 -12.06 2.88
C ILE A 10 3.76 -12.44 2.18
N THR A 11 3.80 -13.15 1.06
CA THR A 11 2.61 -13.59 0.33
C THR A 11 1.98 -14.86 0.90
N SER A 12 2.68 -15.57 1.79
CA SER A 12 2.19 -16.78 2.46
C SER A 12 1.25 -16.50 3.66
N GLN A 13 0.95 -15.23 3.93
CA GLN A 13 0.04 -14.83 5.00
C GLN A 13 -1.36 -15.43 4.82
N PRO A 14 -2.03 -15.87 5.91
CA PRO A 14 -3.41 -16.32 5.86
C PRO A 14 -4.33 -15.27 5.21
N GLY A 15 -5.14 -15.70 4.25
CA GLY A 15 -6.08 -14.84 3.53
C GLY A 15 -5.49 -14.03 2.37
N PHE A 16 -4.16 -13.96 2.20
CA PHE A 16 -3.58 -13.23 1.07
C PHE A 16 -3.98 -13.84 -0.28
N ALA A 17 -3.96 -15.17 -0.40
CA ALA A 17 -4.41 -15.88 -1.59
C ALA A 17 -5.88 -15.57 -1.95
N ASP A 18 -6.75 -15.44 -0.96
CA ASP A 18 -8.17 -15.10 -1.16
C ASP A 18 -8.32 -13.66 -1.68
N ILE A 19 -7.55 -12.70 -1.13
CA ILE A 19 -7.49 -11.32 -1.62
C ILE A 19 -7.02 -11.28 -3.07
N VAL A 20 -5.97 -12.02 -3.41
CA VAL A 20 -5.45 -12.13 -4.79
C VAL A 20 -6.51 -12.72 -5.72
N SER A 21 -7.27 -13.73 -5.28
CA SER A 21 -8.36 -14.33 -6.05
C SER A 21 -9.48 -13.32 -6.33
N LEU A 22 -9.92 -12.58 -5.31
CA LEU A 22 -10.93 -11.52 -5.46
C LEU A 22 -10.45 -10.41 -6.39
N LEU A 23 -9.20 -9.99 -6.26
CA LEU A 23 -8.58 -8.99 -7.14
C LEU A 23 -8.54 -9.49 -8.60
N ARG A 24 -8.12 -10.74 -8.81
CA ARG A 24 -8.03 -11.37 -10.14
C ARG A 24 -9.41 -11.47 -10.81
N SER A 25 -10.45 -11.78 -10.05
CA SER A 25 -11.84 -11.78 -10.54
C SER A 25 -12.36 -10.38 -10.88
N GLY A 26 -11.65 -9.33 -10.43
CA GLY A 26 -12.05 -7.94 -10.61
C GLY A 26 -13.13 -7.47 -9.64
N ALA A 27 -13.38 -8.22 -8.56
CA ALA A 27 -14.40 -7.93 -7.55
C ALA A 27 -14.03 -6.77 -6.61
N LEU A 28 -12.74 -6.42 -6.52
CA LEU A 28 -12.27 -5.33 -5.68
C LEU A 28 -11.18 -4.50 -6.37
N TYR A 29 -10.96 -3.31 -5.82
CA TYR A 29 -9.76 -2.50 -6.05
C TYR A 29 -8.86 -2.59 -4.83
N ILE A 30 -7.53 -2.52 -5.05
CA ILE A 30 -6.55 -2.36 -3.96
C ILE A 30 -5.82 -1.04 -4.15
N LYS A 31 -5.63 -0.32 -3.04
CA LYS A 31 -4.81 0.89 -2.99
C LYS A 31 -3.45 0.57 -2.36
N ILE A 32 -2.39 0.81 -3.12
CA ILE A 32 -1.00 0.76 -2.65
C ILE A 32 -0.70 2.10 -1.96
N SER A 33 -0.63 2.07 -0.63
CA SER A 33 -0.46 3.26 0.21
C SER A 33 0.23 2.93 1.53
N ALA A 34 0.80 3.93 2.18
CA ALA A 34 1.33 3.85 3.54
C ALA A 34 2.33 2.69 3.80
N PRO A 35 3.39 2.53 2.98
CA PRO A 35 4.35 1.43 3.16
C PRO A 35 4.99 1.43 4.56
N TYR A 36 5.20 2.62 5.15
CA TYR A 36 5.72 2.83 6.50
C TYR A 36 4.87 2.18 7.63
N ARG A 37 3.64 1.73 7.33
CA ARG A 37 2.81 1.02 8.32
C ARG A 37 3.17 -0.47 8.42
N VAL A 38 3.69 -1.05 7.35
CA VAL A 38 3.90 -2.50 7.21
C VAL A 38 5.34 -2.89 6.94
N SER A 39 6.16 -1.96 6.45
CA SER A 39 7.59 -2.14 6.19
C SER A 39 8.44 -1.81 7.41
N ASP A 40 9.54 -2.55 7.56
CA ASP A 40 10.62 -2.27 8.51
C ASP A 40 11.87 -1.67 7.80
N LEU A 41 11.84 -1.50 6.47
CA LEU A 41 12.99 -1.10 5.63
C LEU A 41 12.81 0.30 4.98
N ALA A 42 12.15 1.23 5.66
CA ALA A 42 12.08 2.62 5.19
C ALA A 42 13.50 3.22 5.06
N PRO A 43 13.79 4.07 4.04
CA PRO A 43 12.87 4.61 3.03
C PRO A 43 12.80 3.80 1.72
N ASP A 44 13.52 2.67 1.63
CA ASP A 44 13.63 1.89 0.39
C ASP A 44 12.53 0.82 0.28
N TYR A 45 11.90 0.44 1.41
CA TYR A 45 10.70 -0.40 1.47
C TYR A 45 10.80 -1.72 0.67
N GLU A 46 11.99 -2.29 0.53
CA GLU A 46 12.21 -3.49 -0.32
C GLU A 46 11.43 -4.72 0.16
N ASP A 47 11.15 -4.80 1.47
CA ASP A 47 10.38 -5.86 2.10
C ASP A 47 8.90 -5.91 1.68
N VAL A 48 8.36 -4.83 1.11
CA VAL A 48 6.99 -4.81 0.58
C VAL A 48 6.94 -5.01 -0.94
N GLN A 49 8.08 -5.03 -1.63
CA GLN A 49 8.11 -5.24 -3.08
C GLN A 49 7.40 -6.53 -3.51
N PRO A 50 7.63 -7.71 -2.88
CA PRO A 50 6.95 -8.94 -3.29
C PRO A 50 5.44 -8.85 -3.17
N LEU A 51 4.96 -8.16 -2.12
CA LEU A 51 3.52 -7.93 -1.89
C LEU A 51 2.93 -7.05 -3.00
N VAL A 52 3.60 -5.95 -3.33
CA VAL A 52 3.16 -5.03 -4.40
C VAL A 52 3.13 -5.73 -5.75
N MET A 53 4.19 -6.45 -6.10
CA MET A 53 4.28 -7.14 -7.40
C MET A 53 3.22 -8.23 -7.53
N ALA A 54 2.99 -9.04 -6.50
CA ALA A 54 1.94 -10.07 -6.53
C ALA A 54 0.54 -9.49 -6.81
N LEU A 55 0.24 -8.30 -6.26
CA LEU A 55 -1.04 -7.63 -6.49
C LEU A 55 -1.13 -7.01 -7.90
N VAL A 56 -0.07 -6.34 -8.35
CA VAL A 56 0.00 -5.74 -9.69
C VAL A 56 -0.11 -6.81 -10.77
N GLU A 57 0.60 -7.93 -10.63
CA GLU A 57 0.54 -9.06 -11.55
C GLU A 57 -0.81 -9.78 -11.53
N ALA A 58 -1.52 -9.77 -10.40
CA ALA A 58 -2.84 -10.40 -10.30
C ALA A 58 -3.89 -9.65 -11.11
N ASN A 59 -3.92 -8.30 -11.05
CA ASN A 59 -4.79 -7.47 -11.88
C ASN A 59 -4.35 -5.99 -11.88
N PRO A 60 -3.54 -5.53 -12.85
CA PRO A 60 -3.01 -4.16 -12.83
C PRO A 60 -4.09 -3.11 -13.08
N ARG A 61 -5.27 -3.48 -13.60
CA ARG A 61 -6.40 -2.57 -13.86
C ARG A 61 -7.26 -2.28 -12.62
N ARG A 62 -6.94 -2.92 -11.50
CA ARG A 62 -7.64 -2.79 -10.21
C ARG A 62 -6.73 -2.27 -9.09
N ILE A 63 -5.56 -1.74 -9.45
CA ILE A 63 -4.62 -1.16 -8.51
C ILE A 63 -4.68 0.37 -8.56
N LEU A 64 -4.67 0.99 -7.38
CA LEU A 64 -4.61 2.44 -7.18
C LEU A 64 -3.37 2.77 -6.36
N TRP A 65 -2.96 4.04 -6.37
CA TRP A 65 -1.97 4.57 -5.45
C TRP A 65 -2.57 5.67 -4.57
N GLY A 66 -2.03 5.85 -3.36
CA GLY A 66 -2.26 7.03 -2.55
C GLY A 66 -1.16 7.24 -1.51
N SER A 67 -0.88 8.50 -1.17
CA SER A 67 0.17 8.85 -0.19
C SER A 67 -0.16 8.41 1.24
N ASP A 68 -1.45 8.34 1.59
CA ASP A 68 -1.93 8.26 2.98
C ASP A 68 -1.62 9.54 3.80
N TRP A 69 -1.45 10.69 3.12
CA TRP A 69 -1.41 12.00 3.78
C TRP A 69 -2.74 12.21 4.57
N PRO A 70 -2.71 12.76 5.80
CA PRO A 70 -1.61 13.46 6.48
C PRO A 70 -0.63 12.57 7.27
N HIS A 71 -0.53 11.27 6.98
CA HIS A 71 0.36 10.32 7.65
C HIS A 71 0.16 10.25 9.16
N THR A 72 -1.01 9.77 9.56
CA THR A 72 -1.35 9.60 10.97
C THR A 72 -0.41 8.59 11.65
N PRO A 73 0.00 8.83 12.92
CA PRO A 73 0.82 7.89 13.66
C PRO A 73 0.07 6.57 13.89
N ARG A 74 0.79 5.53 14.30
CA ARG A 74 0.17 4.24 14.66
C ARG A 74 -0.86 4.46 15.77
N MET A 75 -2.08 3.95 15.55
CA MET A 75 -3.14 4.04 16.55
C MET A 75 -2.75 3.20 17.77
N LYS A 76 -2.94 3.79 18.96
CA LYS A 76 -2.85 3.13 20.25
C LYS A 76 -4.10 3.47 21.05
N VAL A 77 -4.46 2.61 22.00
CA VAL A 77 -5.43 2.99 23.04
C VAL A 77 -4.82 4.15 23.82
N ARG A 78 -5.56 5.26 23.90
CA ARG A 78 -5.12 6.50 24.55
C ARG A 78 -5.78 6.63 25.91
N SER A 79 -5.09 7.22 26.88
CA SER A 79 -5.75 7.72 28.08
C SER A 79 -6.65 8.92 27.74
N ALA A 80 -7.53 9.31 28.67
CA ALA A 80 -8.38 10.50 28.49
C ALA A 80 -7.53 11.77 28.28
N GLU A 81 -6.41 11.88 28.99
CA GLU A 81 -5.47 13.00 28.89
C GLU A 81 -4.73 13.01 27.53
N GLU A 82 -4.31 11.86 27.03
CA GLU A 82 -3.68 11.75 25.70
C GLU A 82 -4.67 12.02 24.56
N ALA A 83 -5.95 11.71 24.77
CA ALA A 83 -6.99 11.91 23.75
C ALA A 83 -7.29 13.38 23.47
N VAL A 84 -7.10 14.27 24.46
CA VAL A 84 -7.30 15.72 24.30
C VAL A 84 -6.06 16.46 23.80
N GLN A 85 -4.94 15.77 23.65
CA GLN A 85 -3.70 16.35 23.13
C GLN A 85 -3.57 16.12 21.62
N GLU A 86 -3.05 17.13 20.92
CA GLU A 86 -2.70 17.00 19.51
C GLU A 86 -1.60 15.94 19.35
N THR A 87 -1.81 15.02 18.40
CA THR A 87 -0.80 14.03 18.06
C THR A 87 -0.13 14.43 16.76
N PRO A 88 1.20 14.65 16.76
CA PRO A 88 1.92 15.01 15.55
C PRO A 88 1.76 13.96 14.44
N TYR A 89 1.64 14.45 13.21
CA TYR A 89 1.72 13.63 12.01
C TYR A 89 3.14 13.09 11.78
N LEU A 90 3.24 11.94 11.14
CA LEU A 90 4.52 11.36 10.73
C LEU A 90 5.12 12.18 9.59
N LYS A 91 6.44 12.38 9.63
CA LYS A 91 7.19 12.95 8.50
C LYS A 91 7.61 11.81 7.58
N VAL A 92 6.86 11.63 6.50
CA VAL A 92 7.09 10.57 5.50
C VAL A 92 7.64 11.20 4.22
N ASP A 93 8.70 10.60 3.66
CA ASP A 93 9.21 10.98 2.35
C ASP A 93 8.42 10.25 1.24
N ASP A 94 7.28 10.82 0.86
CA ASP A 94 6.46 10.32 -0.25
C ASP A 94 7.21 10.27 -1.58
N ARG A 95 8.23 11.11 -1.75
CA ARG A 95 9.02 11.15 -2.99
C ARG A 95 9.92 9.93 -3.08
N ALA A 96 10.55 9.53 -1.97
CA ALA A 96 11.29 8.28 -1.89
C ALA A 96 10.38 7.09 -2.18
N TRP A 97 9.18 7.06 -1.59
CA TRP A 97 8.20 6.01 -1.86
C TRP A 97 7.81 5.93 -3.33
N LEU A 98 7.44 7.05 -3.96
CA LEU A 98 7.08 7.09 -5.38
C LEU A 98 8.23 6.67 -6.29
N ARG A 99 9.47 7.09 -6.00
CA ARG A 99 10.66 6.68 -6.76
C ARG A 99 10.85 5.17 -6.72
N GLN A 100 10.74 4.58 -5.54
CA GLN A 100 10.91 3.15 -5.36
C GLN A 100 9.78 2.37 -6.02
N LEU A 101 8.52 2.76 -5.79
CA LEU A 101 7.39 2.10 -6.44
C LEU A 101 7.52 2.15 -7.96
N LYS A 102 7.96 3.29 -8.53
CA LYS A 102 8.20 3.40 -9.97
C LYS A 102 9.31 2.48 -10.45
N SER A 103 10.37 2.24 -9.67
CA SER A 103 11.49 1.39 -10.09
C SER A 103 11.09 -0.08 -10.27
N TRP A 104 10.02 -0.53 -9.61
CA TRP A 104 9.50 -1.90 -9.71
C TRP A 104 8.52 -2.11 -10.87
N LEU A 105 7.96 -1.03 -11.44
CA LEU A 105 6.85 -1.09 -12.36
C LEU A 105 7.28 -0.80 -13.80
N SER A 106 6.61 -1.45 -14.76
CA SER A 106 6.67 -1.01 -16.15
C SER A 106 5.97 0.34 -16.32
N GLU A 107 6.27 1.05 -17.40
CA GLU A 107 5.58 2.31 -17.71
C GLU A 107 4.06 2.10 -17.94
N GLU A 108 3.66 0.92 -18.45
CA GLU A 108 2.24 0.56 -18.58
C GLU A 108 1.57 0.41 -17.20
N HIS A 109 2.17 -0.35 -16.29
CA HIS A 109 1.64 -0.50 -14.93
C HIS A 109 1.57 0.85 -14.21
N TRP A 110 2.61 1.67 -14.36
CA TRP A 110 2.64 3.02 -13.80
C TRP A 110 1.48 3.89 -14.33
N HIS A 111 1.25 3.89 -15.65
CA HIS A 111 0.17 4.64 -16.27
C HIS A 111 -1.21 4.18 -15.78
N LEU A 112 -1.43 2.86 -15.70
CA LEU A 112 -2.67 2.28 -15.19
C LEU A 112 -2.94 2.75 -13.75
N ILE A 113 -1.96 2.61 -12.87
CA ILE A 113 -2.11 2.88 -11.44
C ILE A 113 -2.31 4.37 -11.16
N MET A 114 -1.57 5.24 -11.86
CA MET A 114 -1.55 6.68 -11.58
C MET A 114 -2.64 7.46 -12.32
N ILE A 115 -3.13 6.97 -13.47
CA ILE A 115 -4.03 7.72 -14.35
C ILE A 115 -5.30 6.93 -14.66
N GLU A 116 -5.22 5.80 -15.39
CA GLU A 116 -6.42 5.16 -15.93
C GLU A 116 -7.34 4.59 -14.85
N ASN A 117 -6.78 3.88 -13.87
CA ASN A 117 -7.57 3.22 -12.84
C ASN A 117 -8.31 4.22 -11.94
N PRO A 118 -7.68 5.30 -11.41
CA PRO A 118 -8.42 6.30 -10.65
C PRO A 118 -9.44 7.05 -11.52
N GLN A 119 -9.13 7.35 -12.80
CA GLN A 119 -10.10 7.94 -13.71
C GLN A 119 -11.31 7.02 -13.94
N ARG A 120 -11.08 5.73 -14.15
CA ARG A 120 -12.16 4.73 -14.34
C ARG A 120 -13.02 4.57 -13.10
N LEU A 121 -12.43 4.64 -11.90
CA LEU A 121 -13.16 4.41 -10.65
C LEU A 121 -13.90 5.66 -10.14
N TYR A 122 -13.27 6.83 -10.22
CA TYR A 122 -13.78 8.07 -9.62
C TYR A 122 -14.22 9.12 -10.64
N GLY A 123 -13.92 8.90 -11.93
CA GLY A 123 -14.31 9.82 -12.99
C GLY A 123 -15.82 9.81 -13.27
N PRO A 124 -16.31 10.81 -14.02
CA PRO A 124 -17.71 10.86 -14.43
C PRO A 124 -18.05 9.66 -15.33
N GLN A 125 -19.26 9.11 -15.14
CA GLN A 125 -19.83 8.01 -15.92
C GLN A 125 -20.71 8.55 -17.04
#